data_AF-A0AB36BKQ5-F1
#
_entry.id   AF-A0AB36BKQ5-F1
#
_cell.length_a   1.000
_cell.length_b   1.000
_cell.length_c   1.000
_cell.angle_alpha   90.00
_cell.angle_beta   90.00
_cell.angle_gamma   90.00
#
_symmetry.space_group_name_H-M   'P 1'
#
loop_
_entity.id
_entity.type
_entity.pdbx_description
1 polymer ?
#
loop_
_entity_poly.entity_id
_entity_poly.type
_entity_poly.pdbx_seq_one_letter_code
_entity_poly.pdbx_strand_id
1 'polypeptide(L)'
;MCIGIFRTDNIAEEAITKLVDTFPGQSIDFFGALRARVYDDEVRKWIGDVGVDTIGKKLVNSREGPPTFEQPKMTLEKLLEYGWMLVKEQENVKRVQLADTYLASAALGDANKDAIDSGSFFGKTE
;
A
#
# COMPACT_ATOMS: atom_id res chain seq x y z
N MET A 1 16.54 12.00 -10.03
CA MET A 1 16.09 11.94 -8.62
C MET A 1 15.76 10.52 -8.19
N CYS A 2 14.95 9.76 -8.96
CA CYS A 2 14.57 8.37 -8.62
C CYS A 2 15.72 7.33 -8.71
N ILE A 3 16.81 7.64 -9.41
CA ILE A 3 18.00 6.77 -9.52
C ILE A 3 18.58 6.44 -8.14
N GLY A 4 18.46 7.35 -7.16
CA GLY A 4 18.95 7.12 -5.79
C GLY A 4 18.22 5.99 -5.06
N ILE A 5 16.93 5.77 -5.34
CA ILE A 5 16.10 4.75 -4.68
C ILE A 5 16.54 3.34 -5.11
N PHE A 6 16.86 3.18 -6.39
CA PHE A 6 17.20 1.89 -6.99
C PHE A 6 18.72 1.65 -7.11
N ARG A 7 19.55 2.52 -6.50
CA ARG A 7 21.01 2.49 -6.64
C ARG A 7 21.62 1.15 -6.21
N THR A 8 21.05 0.52 -5.18
CA THR A 8 21.54 -0.77 -4.68
C THR A 8 20.99 -1.95 -5.47
N ASP A 9 20.00 -1.74 -6.34
CA ASP A 9 19.20 -2.80 -6.95
C ASP A 9 19.66 -3.22 -8.36
N ASN A 10 20.77 -2.66 -8.84
CA ASN A 10 21.41 -2.99 -10.11
C ASN A 10 20.45 -2.95 -11.31
N ILE A 11 19.60 -1.93 -11.36
CA ILE A 11 18.65 -1.68 -12.44
C ILE A 11 19.28 -0.75 -13.47
N ALA A 12 19.08 -1.04 -14.76
CA ALA A 12 19.50 -0.16 -15.84
C ALA A 12 18.84 1.23 -15.72
N GLU A 13 19.61 2.31 -15.92
CA GLU A 13 19.09 3.67 -15.80
C GLU A 13 17.95 3.93 -16.79
N GLU A 14 18.01 3.33 -17.98
CA GLU A 14 16.96 3.43 -19.00
C GLU A 14 15.64 2.81 -18.52
N ALA A 15 15.72 1.74 -17.72
CA ALA A 15 14.55 1.12 -17.12
C ALA A 15 13.95 2.01 -16.03
N ILE A 16 14.78 2.66 -15.21
CA ILE A 16 14.33 3.62 -14.20
C ILE A 16 13.63 4.81 -14.87
N THR A 17 14.19 5.34 -15.97
CA THR A 17 13.58 6.43 -16.72
C THR A 17 12.21 6.03 -17.29
N LYS A 18 12.12 4.87 -17.96
CA LYS A 18 10.84 4.34 -18.47
C LYS A 18 9.80 4.15 -17.36
N LEU A 19 10.23 3.69 -16.18
CA LEU A 19 9.35 3.51 -15.04
C LEU A 19 8.78 4.85 -14.55
N VAL A 20 9.62 5.88 -14.44
CA VAL A 20 9.19 7.22 -14.02
C VAL A 20 8.25 7.84 -15.06
N ASP A 21 8.56 7.67 -16.35
CA ASP A 21 7.71 8.17 -17.45
C ASP A 21 6.34 7.47 -17.51
N THR A 22 6.26 6.21 -17.07
CA THR A 22 5.00 5.44 -17.07
C THR A 22 4.04 5.86 -15.97
N PHE A 23 4.55 6.41 -14.86
CA PHE A 23 3.75 6.84 -13.71
C PHE A 23 3.86 8.37 -13.49
N PRO A 24 3.42 9.19 -14.45
CA PRO A 24 3.46 10.63 -14.31
C PRO A 24 2.51 11.08 -13.19
N GLY A 25 3.00 11.93 -12.30
CA GLY A 25 2.21 12.45 -11.17
C GLY A 25 2.25 11.62 -9.89
N GLN A 26 3.02 10.52 -9.85
CA GLN A 26 3.34 9.84 -8.60
C GLN A 26 4.50 10.54 -7.88
N SER A 27 4.39 10.64 -6.56
CA SER A 27 5.43 11.23 -5.70
C SER A 27 6.62 10.28 -5.50
N ILE A 28 7.72 10.78 -4.94
CA ILE A 28 8.98 10.00 -4.81
C ILE A 28 8.81 8.79 -3.87
N ASP A 29 7.96 8.94 -2.85
CA ASP A 29 7.58 7.89 -1.90
C ASP A 29 6.91 6.69 -2.59
N PHE A 30 6.16 6.90 -3.68
CA PHE A 30 5.58 5.83 -4.49
C PHE A 30 6.66 4.86 -5.00
N PHE A 31 7.78 5.37 -5.50
CA PHE A 31 8.88 4.53 -5.99
C PHE A 31 9.62 3.82 -4.85
N GLY A 32 9.65 4.43 -3.66
CA GLY A 32 10.13 3.76 -2.44
C GLY A 32 9.20 2.61 -2.00
N ALA A 33 7.89 2.83 -2.04
CA ALA A 33 6.88 1.81 -1.74
C ALA A 33 6.90 0.67 -2.78
N LEU A 34 7.10 1.00 -4.06
CA LEU A 34 7.26 0.05 -5.15
C LEU A 34 8.45 -0.89 -4.90
N ARG A 35 9.61 -0.31 -4.56
CA ARG A 35 10.79 -1.08 -4.19
C ARG A 35 10.49 -2.01 -3.01
N ALA A 36 9.88 -1.50 -1.94
CA ALA A 36 9.54 -2.30 -0.76
C ALA A 36 8.58 -3.46 -1.10
N ARG A 37 7.59 -3.25 -1.98
CA ARG A 37 6.66 -4.31 -2.40
C ARG A 37 7.35 -5.50 -3.07
N VAL A 38 8.41 -5.25 -3.84
CA VAL A 38 9.17 -6.34 -4.45
C VAL A 38 9.91 -7.19 -3.40
N TYR A 39 10.43 -6.55 -2.34
CA TYR A 39 11.04 -7.25 -1.21
C TYR A 39 10.00 -8.00 -0.37
N ASP A 40 8.84 -7.39 -0.11
CA ASP A 40 7.72 -8.02 0.61
C ASP A 40 7.35 -9.37 -0.01
N ASP A 41 7.35 -9.47 -1.34
CA ASP A 41 6.99 -10.71 -2.02
C ASP A 41 8.04 -11.82 -1.86
N GLU A 42 9.33 -11.49 -1.76
CA GLU A 42 10.35 -12.50 -1.43
C GLU A 42 10.22 -12.96 0.03
N VAL A 43 9.93 -12.04 0.96
CA VAL A 43 9.64 -12.39 2.35
C VAL A 43 8.38 -13.24 2.45
N ARG A 44 7.34 -12.93 1.67
CA ARG A 44 6.10 -13.70 1.61
C ARG A 44 6.32 -15.12 1.10
N LYS A 45 7.14 -15.30 0.06
CA LYS A 45 7.53 -16.64 -0.42
C LYS A 45 8.28 -17.42 0.65
N TRP A 46 9.25 -16.79 1.32
CA TRP A 46 9.97 -17.42 2.42
C TRP A 46 9.04 -17.85 3.57
N ILE A 47 8.06 -17.01 3.92
CA ILE A 47 7.01 -17.37 4.89
C ILE A 47 6.22 -18.59 4.44
N GLY A 48 5.87 -18.66 3.14
CA GLY A 48 5.20 -19.81 2.54
C GLY A 48 6.03 -21.09 2.63
N ASP A 49 7.33 -21.01 2.33
CA ASP A 49 8.24 -22.16 2.32
C ASP A 49 8.57 -22.68 3.73
N VAL A 50 8.71 -21.76 4.70
CA VAL A 50 9.01 -22.10 6.10
C VAL A 50 7.75 -22.59 6.84
N GLY A 51 6.58 -22.06 6.48
CA GLY A 51 5.33 -22.29 7.17
C GLY A 51 5.15 -21.37 8.38
N VAL A 52 3.96 -20.79 8.51
CA VAL A 52 3.64 -19.73 9.48
C VAL A 52 3.95 -20.15 10.92
N ASP A 53 3.72 -21.41 11.27
CA ASP A 53 3.91 -21.94 12.61
C ASP A 53 5.39 -22.00 13.04
N THR A 54 6.33 -22.03 12.10
CA THR A 54 7.76 -22.24 12.40
C THR A 54 8.63 -20.99 12.27
N ILE A 55 8.07 -19.87 11.77
CA ILE A 55 8.78 -18.60 11.56
C ILE A 55 9.44 -18.10 12.84
N GLY A 56 8.72 -18.08 13.96
CA GLY A 56 9.25 -17.54 15.22
C GLY A 56 10.48 -18.29 15.73
N LYS A 57 10.55 -19.60 15.49
CA LYS A 57 11.72 -20.43 15.85
C LYS A 57 12.91 -20.15 14.94
N LYS A 58 12.68 -19.95 13.64
CA LYS A 58 13.74 -19.65 12.66
C LYS A 58 14.22 -18.20 12.69
N LEU A 59 13.40 -17.26 13.16
CA LEU A 59 13.73 -15.83 13.14
C LEU A 59 14.36 -15.34 14.45
N VAL A 60 13.79 -15.70 15.60
CA VAL A 60 14.18 -15.10 16.91
C VAL A 60 14.98 -16.08 17.77
N ASN A 61 14.67 -17.38 17.72
CA ASN A 61 15.28 -18.41 18.58
C ASN A 61 16.15 -19.40 17.78
N SER A 62 16.68 -18.98 16.63
CA SER A 62 17.49 -19.83 15.76
C SER A 62 18.95 -19.87 16.22
N ARG A 63 19.53 -21.07 16.24
CA ARG A 63 20.98 -21.26 16.45
C ARG A 63 21.81 -20.96 15.19
N GLU A 64 21.16 -20.91 14.03
CA GLU A 64 21.78 -20.66 12.71
C GLU A 64 21.76 -19.16 12.35
N GLY A 65 21.18 -18.32 13.21
CA GLY A 65 21.00 -16.89 12.97
C GLY A 65 19.74 -16.56 12.15
N PRO A 66 19.47 -15.26 11.90
CA PRO A 66 18.35 -14.83 11.08
C PRO A 66 18.52 -15.30 9.62
N PRO A 67 17.41 -15.59 8.91
CA PRO A 67 17.45 -15.91 7.48
C PRO A 67 18.12 -14.78 6.70
N THR A 68 19.05 -15.13 5.83
CA THR A 68 19.64 -14.20 4.87
C THR A 68 18.79 -14.20 3.61
N PHE A 69 18.47 -13.01 3.10
CA PHE A 69 17.70 -12.84 1.88
C PHE A 69 18.62 -12.39 0.78
N GLU A 70 18.55 -13.07 -0.36
CA GLU A 70 19.15 -12.56 -1.58
C GLU A 70 18.33 -11.39 -2.10
N GLN A 71 19.03 -10.40 -2.65
CA GLN A 71 18.37 -9.25 -3.24
C GLN A 71 17.52 -9.68 -4.44
N PRO A 72 16.21 -9.35 -4.49
CA PRO A 72 15.37 -9.71 -5.61
C PRO A 72 15.85 -9.05 -6.89
N LYS A 73 15.71 -9.75 -8.01
CA LYS A 73 15.91 -9.17 -9.34
C LYS A 73 14.81 -8.15 -9.62
N MET A 74 15.19 -6.89 -9.68
CA MET A 74 14.28 -5.77 -9.97
C MET A 74 14.18 -5.53 -11.47
N THR A 75 13.49 -6.43 -12.18
CA THR A 75 13.24 -6.26 -13.61
C THR A 75 12.20 -5.16 -13.85
N LEU A 76 12.31 -4.47 -15.01
CA LEU A 76 11.36 -3.42 -15.38
C LEU A 76 9.91 -3.94 -15.42
N GLU A 77 9.70 -5.15 -15.95
CA GLU A 77 8.38 -5.79 -16.03
C GLU A 77 7.75 -5.96 -14.64
N LYS A 78 8.52 -6.50 -13.68
CA LYS A 78 8.08 -6.69 -12.30
C LYS A 78 7.73 -5.34 -11.64
N LEU A 79 8.55 -4.32 -11.87
CA LEU A 79 8.30 -2.97 -11.34
C LEU A 79 7.06 -2.31 -11.97
N LEU A 80 6.82 -2.51 -13.26
CA LEU A 80 5.61 -2.00 -13.92
C LEU A 80 4.36 -2.70 -13.39
N GLU A 81 4.41 -4.02 -13.24
CA GLU A 81 3.29 -4.81 -12.70
C GLU A 81 2.88 -4.33 -11.30
N TYR A 82 3.84 -4.24 -10.36
CA TYR A 82 3.54 -3.72 -9.03
C TYR A 82 3.18 -2.25 -9.04
N GLY A 83 3.75 -1.46 -9.95
CA GLY A 83 3.40 -0.04 -10.10
C GLY A 83 1.92 0.14 -10.41
N TRP A 84 1.39 -0.61 -11.39
CA TRP A 84 -0.04 -0.60 -11.71
C TRP A 84 -0.90 -1.14 -10.58
N MET A 85 -0.44 -2.18 -9.87
CA MET A 85 -1.13 -2.70 -8.70
C MET A 85 -1.26 -1.63 -7.60
N LEU A 86 -0.18 -0.90 -7.30
CA LEU A 86 -0.17 0.17 -6.31
C LEU A 86 -1.06 1.35 -6.72
N VAL A 87 -1.05 1.74 -7.99
CA VAL A 87 -1.96 2.79 -8.51
C VAL A 87 -3.42 2.38 -8.33
N LYS A 88 -3.75 1.12 -8.68
CA LYS A 88 -5.11 0.58 -8.47
C LYS A 88 -5.50 0.54 -7.00
N GLU A 89 -4.56 0.19 -6.11
CA GLU A 89 -4.78 0.21 -4.66
C GLU A 89 -5.07 1.64 -4.17
N GLN A 90 -4.29 2.64 -4.62
CA GLN A 90 -4.53 4.05 -4.31
C GLN A 90 -5.90 4.54 -4.80
N GLU A 91 -6.29 4.21 -6.04
CA GLU A 91 -7.60 4.56 -6.58
C GLU A 91 -8.74 3.92 -5.80
N ASN A 92 -8.57 2.67 -5.36
CA ASN A 92 -9.57 1.97 -4.58
C ASN A 92 -9.76 2.62 -3.21
N VAL A 93 -8.66 2.97 -2.50
CA VAL A 93 -8.73 3.68 -1.21
C VAL A 93 -9.48 5.00 -1.36
N LYS A 94 -9.16 5.79 -2.39
CA LYS A 94 -9.86 7.06 -2.68
C LYS A 94 -11.35 6.85 -2.94
N ARG A 95 -11.71 5.80 -3.70
CA ARG A 95 -13.11 5.46 -4.00
C ARG A 95 -13.89 5.07 -2.75
N VAL A 96 -13.30 4.23 -1.90
CA VAL A 96 -13.93 3.78 -0.64
C VAL A 96 -14.14 4.98 0.29
N GLN A 97 -13.12 5.82 0.47
CA GLN A 97 -13.22 7.03 1.30
C GLN A 97 -14.31 8.00 0.82
N LEU A 98 -14.43 8.16 -0.50
CA LEU A 98 -15.48 8.99 -1.09
C LEU A 98 -16.87 8.41 -0.82
N ALA A 99 -17.05 7.10 -1.04
CA ALA A 99 -18.30 6.41 -0.77
C ALA A 99 -18.72 6.50 0.71
N ASP A 100 -17.78 6.26 1.64
CA ASP A 100 -18.02 6.38 3.07
C ASP A 100 -18.45 7.79 3.46
N THR A 101 -17.83 8.82 2.87
CA THR A 101 -18.20 10.22 3.10
C THR A 101 -19.63 10.52 2.63
N TYR A 102 -20.02 10.02 1.45
CA TYR A 102 -21.39 10.19 0.94
C TYR A 102 -22.43 9.45 1.78
N LEU A 103 -22.15 8.20 2.18
CA LEU A 103 -23.07 7.41 3.01
C LEU A 103 -23.21 8.02 4.40
N ALA A 104 -22.12 8.48 5.01
CA ALA A 104 -22.16 9.18 6.30
C ALA A 104 -22.93 10.50 6.20
N SER A 105 -22.73 11.26 5.13
CA SER A 105 -23.45 12.53 4.90
C SER A 105 -24.94 12.31 4.65
N ALA A 106 -25.31 11.26 3.91
CA ALA A 106 -26.71 10.88 3.68
C ALA A 106 -27.37 10.41 4.99
N ALA A 107 -26.70 9.56 5.76
CA ALA A 107 -27.20 9.11 7.06
C ALA A 107 -27.34 10.25 8.08
N LEU A 108 -26.41 11.22 8.09
CA LEU A 108 -26.54 12.44 8.90
C LEU A 108 -27.68 13.34 8.42
N GLY A 109 -27.90 13.43 7.11
CA GLY A 109 -29.01 14.16 6.52
C GLY A 109 -30.37 13.57 6.91
N ASP A 110 -30.50 12.24 6.79
CA ASP A 110 -31.71 11.52 7.18
C ASP A 110 -31.93 11.56 8.70
N ALA A 111 -30.88 11.39 9.51
CA ALA A 111 -30.98 11.53 10.96
C ALA A 111 -31.39 12.94 11.40
N ASN A 112 -30.89 13.99 10.74
CA ASN A 112 -31.32 15.37 10.99
C ASN A 112 -32.78 15.59 10.58
N LYS A 113 -33.20 15.01 9.45
CA LYS A 113 -34.59 15.10 8.98
C LYS A 113 -35.54 14.39 9.95
N ASP A 114 -35.20 13.18 10.37
CA ASP A 114 -35.97 12.40 11.35
C ASP A 114 -36.02 13.11 12.72
N ALA A 115 -34.94 13.76 13.14
CA ALA A 115 -34.91 14.56 14.38
C ALA A 115 -35.76 15.85 14.28
N ILE A 116 -35.86 16.46 13.10
CA ILE A 116 -36.74 17.60 12.83
C ILE A 116 -38.21 17.13 12.83
N ASP A 117 -38.51 16.02 12.14
CA ASP A 117 -39.86 15.48 12.01
C ASP A 117 -40.40 14.92 13.34
N SER A 118 -39.53 14.34 14.19
CA SER A 118 -39.88 13.85 15.53
C SER A 118 -39.89 14.93 16.62
N GLY A 119 -39.54 16.18 16.28
CA GLY A 119 -39.60 17.33 17.20
C GLY A 119 -38.52 17.35 18.30
N SER A 120 -37.58 16.40 18.30
CA SER A 120 -36.49 16.34 19.29
C SER A 120 -35.35 17.34 19.01
N PHE A 121 -35.32 17.95 17.82
CA PHE A 121 -34.25 18.88 17.42
C PHE A 121 -34.26 20.21 18.19
N PHE A 122 -35.44 20.69 18.63
CA PHE A 122 -35.57 21.93 19.42
C PHE A 122 -35.65 21.65 20.92
N GLY A 123 -34.58 21.10 21.48
CA GLY A 123 -34.45 20.84 22.92
C GLY A 123 -33.82 22.00 23.70
N LYS A 124 -34.68 22.85 24.28
CA LYS A 124 -34.46 23.77 25.42
C LYS A 124 -33.46 24.93 25.26
N THR A 125 -34.00 26.11 24.93
CA THR A 125 -33.54 27.37 25.53
C THR A 125 -34.18 27.51 26.91
N GLU A 126 -33.38 27.32 27.97
CA GLU A 126 -33.66 27.90 29.30
C GLU A 126 -32.79 29.14 29.48
#